data_AF-A0A9B0HHI9-F1
#
_entry.id   AF-A0A9B0HHI9-F1
#
_cell.length_a   1.000
_cell.length_b   1.000
_cell.length_c   1.000
_cell.angle_alpha   90.00
_cell.angle_beta   90.00
_cell.angle_gamma   90.00
#
_symmetry.space_group_name_H-M   'P 1'
#
loop_
_entity.id
_entity.type
_entity.pdbx_description
1 polymer ?
#
loop_
_entity_poly.entity_id
_entity_poly.type
_entity_poly.pdbx_seq_one_letter_code
_entity_poly.pdbx_strand_id
1 'polypeptide(L)' 'SYNFIEKLKGIHVMKKLKILYMSNNLVKDWAEFVKLAELPCLEDLVFVGNPLEEKHS' A
#
# COMPACT_ATOMS: atom_id res chain seq x y z
N SER A 1 9.73 3.19 -0.10
CA SER A 1 9.43 4.12 1.01
C SER A 1 9.84 5.54 0.66
N TYR A 2 9.27 6.57 1.30
CA TYR A 2 9.62 8.01 1.12
C TYR A 2 9.42 8.57 -0.30
N ASN A 3 8.37 8.13 -0.99
CA ASN A 3 8.13 8.51 -2.39
C ASN A 3 6.89 9.40 -2.58
N PHE A 4 6.29 9.91 -1.49
CA PHE A 4 5.10 10.75 -1.52
C PHE A 4 3.90 10.13 -2.26
N ILE A 5 3.80 8.80 -2.27
CA ILE A 5 2.73 8.09 -2.99
C ILE A 5 1.41 8.27 -2.22
N GLU A 6 0.40 8.84 -2.88
CA GLU A 6 -0.96 8.99 -2.31
C GLU A 6 -1.95 7.93 -2.81
N LYS A 7 -1.74 7.41 -4.02
CA LYS A 7 -2.68 6.51 -4.71
C LYS A 7 -1.96 5.32 -5.33
N LEU A 8 -2.59 4.15 -5.27
CA LEU A 8 -2.09 2.88 -5.79
C LEU A 8 -2.60 2.60 -7.22
N LYS A 9 -2.51 3.60 -8.10
CA LYS A 9 -2.99 3.47 -9.49
C LYS A 9 -2.18 2.38 -10.22
N GLY A 10 -2.88 1.45 -10.85
CA GLY A 10 -2.26 0.39 -11.64
C GLY A 10 -1.69 -0.77 -10.84
N ILE A 11 -1.75 -0.75 -9.49
CA ILE A 11 -1.19 -1.84 -8.66
C ILE A 11 -1.76 -3.22 -9.04
N HIS A 12 -3.02 -3.27 -9.48
CA HIS A 12 -3.73 -4.49 -9.87
C HIS A 12 -3.04 -5.31 -10.97
N VAL A 13 -2.18 -4.73 -11.81
CA VAL A 13 -1.46 -5.48 -12.85
C VAL A 13 -0.31 -6.30 -12.30
N MET A 14 0.13 -6.02 -11.07
CA MET A 14 1.28 -6.67 -10.42
C MET A 14 0.90 -8.05 -9.83
N LYS A 15 0.31 -8.93 -10.64
CA LYS A 15 -0.27 -10.21 -10.19
C LYS A 15 0.70 -11.20 -9.55
N LYS A 16 2.01 -11.01 -9.75
CA LYS A 16 3.08 -11.84 -9.15
C LYS A 16 3.84 -11.14 -8.01
N LEU A 17 3.39 -9.95 -7.58
CA LEU A 17 4.04 -9.22 -6.50
C LEU A 17 3.88 -9.99 -5.18
N LYS A 18 5.00 -10.31 -4.54
CA LYS A 18 5.05 -11.03 -3.27
C LYS A 18 5.36 -10.14 -2.08
N ILE A 19 6.22 -9.15 -2.27
CA ILE A 19 6.74 -8.30 -1.20
C ILE A 19 6.53 -6.85 -1.62
N LEU A 20 5.87 -6.07 -0.77
CA LEU A 20 5.64 -4.63 -0.99
C LEU A 20 6.04 -3.82 0.24
N TYR A 21 7.13 -3.06 0.12
CA TYR A 21 7.59 -2.13 1.15
C TYR A 21 7.27 -0.68 0.76
N MET A 22 6.26 -0.12 1.42
CA MET A 22 5.68 1.20 1.14
C MET A 22 5.62 2.10 2.38
N SER A 23 6.53 1.92 3.35
CA SER A 23 6.56 2.78 4.53
C SER A 23 6.78 4.26 4.20
N ASN A 24 6.29 5.15 5.05
CA ASN A 24 6.50 6.59 4.97
C ASN A 24 6.12 7.16 3.60
N ASN A 25 4.89 6.89 3.15
CA ASN A 25 4.28 7.52 1.99
C ASN A 25 3.06 8.34 2.45
N LEU A 26 2.20 8.76 1.53
CA LEU A 26 1.10 9.69 1.79
C LEU A 26 -0.28 9.05 1.56
N VAL A 27 -0.37 7.71 1.64
CA VAL A 27 -1.65 7.03 1.44
C VAL A 27 -2.55 7.27 2.67
N LYS A 28 -3.66 7.96 2.43
CA LYS A 28 -4.57 8.47 3.48
C LYS A 28 -5.97 7.86 3.46
N ASP A 29 -6.30 7.14 2.39
CA ASP A 29 -7.61 6.58 2.14
C ASP A 29 -7.55 5.04 2.17
N TRP A 30 -8.41 4.44 2.98
CA TRP A 30 -8.57 2.98 3.06
C TRP A 30 -8.99 2.37 1.73
N ALA A 31 -9.71 3.10 0.87
CA ALA A 31 -10.07 2.63 -0.46
C ALA A 31 -8.84 2.34 -1.34
N GLU A 32 -7.72 3.03 -1.12
CA GLU A 32 -6.46 2.71 -1.80
C GLU A 32 -5.85 1.42 -1.25
N PHE A 33 -5.87 1.24 0.08
CA PHE A 33 -5.34 0.03 0.73
C PHE A 33 -6.10 -1.23 0.31
N VAL A 34 -7.43 -1.17 0.19
CA VAL A 34 -8.27 -2.30 -0.24
C VAL A 34 -7.87 -2.84 -1.63
N LYS A 35 -7.28 -2.01 -2.51
CA LYS A 35 -6.80 -2.46 -3.83
C LYS A 35 -5.69 -3.50 -3.75
N LEU A 36 -4.96 -3.55 -2.62
CA LEU A 36 -3.94 -4.57 -2.38
C LEU A 36 -4.55 -5.98 -2.29
N ALA A 37 -5.84 -6.11 -1.97
CA ALA A 37 -6.55 -7.40 -1.96
C ALA A 37 -6.62 -8.04 -3.36
N GLU A 38 -6.41 -7.28 -4.44
CA GLU A 38 -6.37 -7.79 -5.82
C GLU A 38 -5.04 -8.45 -6.20
N LEU A 39 -4.08 -8.51 -5.27
CA LEU A 39 -2.74 -9.07 -5.45
C LEU A 39 -2.68 -10.47 -4.84
N PRO A 40 -2.94 -11.53 -5.63
CA PRO A 40 -3.13 -12.88 -5.09
C PRO A 40 -1.86 -13.51 -4.52
N CYS A 41 -0.68 -12.98 -4.87
CA CYS A 41 0.60 -13.48 -4.42
C CYS A 41 1.24 -12.62 -3.32
N LEU A 42 0.57 -11.58 -2.82
CA LEU A 42 1.16 -10.70 -1.82
C LEU A 42 1.29 -11.45 -0.49
N GLU A 43 2.53 -11.61 -0.03
CA GLU A 43 2.92 -12.38 1.14
C GLU A 43 3.44 -11.47 2.26
N ASP A 44 4.17 -10.39 1.91
CA ASP A 44 4.76 -9.46 2.86
C ASP A 44 4.44 -8.00 2.48
N LEU A 45 3.98 -7.23 3.47
CA LEU A 45 3.54 -5.85 3.32
C LEU A 45 4.04 -5.01 4.49
N VAL A 46 4.81 -3.96 4.19
CA VAL A 46 5.14 -2.92 5.16
C VAL A 46 4.50 -1.61 4.72
N PHE A 47 3.59 -1.10 5.54
CA PHE A 47 2.79 0.09 5.25
C PHE A 47 2.91 1.21 6.29
N VAL A 48 3.81 1.05 7.27
CA VAL A 48 3.99 1.95 8.41
C VAL A 48 4.35 3.38 8.00
N GLY A 49 3.88 4.40 8.72
CA GLY A 49 4.16 5.81 8.47
C GLY A 49 3.35 6.40 7.31
N ASN A 50 2.24 5.77 6.93
CA ASN A 50 1.26 6.37 6.01
C ASN A 50 0.14 7.03 6.83
N PRO A 51 -0.44 8.17 6.39
CA PRO A 51 -1.51 8.85 7.11
C PRO A 51 -2.73 8.00 7.44
N LEU A 52 -3.01 6.93 6.67
CA LEU A 52 -4.09 6.00 6.99
C LEU A 52 -3.80 5.14 8.23
N GLU A 53 -2.54 4.89 8.56
CA GLU A 53 -2.14 4.14 9.75
C GLU A 53 -2.16 5.05 10.99
N GLU A 54 -1.65 6.28 10.86
CA GLU A 54 -1.57 7.25 11.96
C GLU A 54 -2.94 7.60 12.54
N LYS A 55 -3.99 7.59 11.71
CA LYS A 55 -5.37 7.84 12.17
C LYS A 55 -5.97 6.72 13.01
N HIS A 56 -5.30 5.59 13.11
CA HIS A 56 -5.75 4.39 13.84
C HIS A 56 -4.74 3.90 14.87
N SER A 57 -3.71 4.70 15.17
CA SER A 57 -2.72 4.47 16.22
C SER A 57 -3.07 5.23 17.51
#